data_AF-A0A2P6FIK5-F1
#
_entry.id   AF-A0A2P6FIK5-F1
#
_cell.length_a   1.000
_cell.length_b   1.000
_cell.length_c   1.000
_cell.angle_alpha   90.00
_cell.angle_beta   90.00
_cell.angle_gamma   90.00
#
_symmetry.space_group_name_H-M   'P 1'
#
loop_
_entity.id
_entity.type
_entity.pdbx_description
1 polymer ?
#
loop_
_entity_poly.entity_id
_entity_poly.type
_entity_poly.pdbx_seq_one_letter_code
_entity_poly.pdbx_strand_id
1 'polypeptide(L)'
;MEFGEQMTQWREKSGLTRKEFARKLSVSLTAVKNWETGHSTPKLTKYSEIAKVLAIDVREMGLDNDLDLERIGDRIKYARLLRGMSIEAFAYEHGFAIQTVKSWESHAAEVTEASLERISRALKIPAPFFEMKNDPHQELTDLK
;
A
#
# COMPACT_ATOMS: atom_id res chain seq x y z
N MET A 1 16.89 -8.06 6.28
CA MET A 1 17.15 -7.60 4.90
C MET A 1 16.41 -6.29 4.75
N GLU A 2 17.12 -5.24 4.38
CA GLU A 2 16.55 -3.90 4.30
C GLU A 2 15.65 -3.76 3.05
N PHE A 3 14.66 -2.86 3.08
CA PHE A 3 13.76 -2.62 1.94
C PHE A 3 14.51 -2.33 0.63
N GLY A 4 15.61 -1.56 0.70
CA GLY A 4 16.42 -1.23 -0.48
C GLY A 4 17.11 -2.44 -1.11
N GLU A 5 17.57 -3.38 -0.27
CA GLU A 5 18.17 -4.64 -0.74
C GLU A 5 17.12 -5.54 -1.41
N GLN A 6 15.92 -5.62 -0.82
CA GLN A 6 14.78 -6.31 -1.42
C GLN A 6 14.39 -5.71 -2.77
N MET A 7 14.32 -4.38 -2.85
CA MET A 7 14.00 -3.68 -4.10
C MET A 7 15.02 -3.97 -5.20
N THR A 8 16.30 -4.05 -4.85
CA THR A 8 17.38 -4.45 -5.76
C THR A 8 17.13 -5.86 -6.29
N GLN A 9 16.84 -6.81 -5.42
CA GLN A 9 16.58 -8.20 -5.82
C GLN A 9 15.34 -8.34 -6.70
N TRP A 10 14.23 -7.67 -6.38
CA TRP A 10 13.02 -7.72 -7.20
C TRP A 10 13.26 -7.10 -8.58
N ARG A 11 13.98 -5.98 -8.65
CA ARG A 11 14.36 -5.34 -9.93
C ARG A 11 15.20 -6.30 -10.79
N GLU A 12 16.18 -6.96 -10.18
CA GLU A 12 17.09 -7.88 -10.89
C GLU A 12 16.38 -9.16 -11.33
N LYS A 13 15.50 -9.72 -10.50
CA LYS A 13 14.61 -10.83 -10.88
C LYS A 13 13.68 -10.47 -12.04
N SER A 14 13.28 -9.20 -12.12
CA SER A 14 12.48 -8.67 -13.24
C SER A 14 13.32 -8.35 -14.49
N GLY A 15 14.65 -8.57 -14.46
CA GLY A 15 15.55 -8.32 -15.57
C GLY A 15 15.75 -6.84 -15.92
N LEU A 16 15.41 -5.91 -15.02
CA LEU A 16 15.45 -4.48 -15.30
C LEU A 16 16.77 -3.85 -14.84
N THR A 17 17.34 -2.98 -15.65
CA THR A 17 18.37 -2.04 -15.17
C THR A 17 17.73 -0.94 -14.31
N ARG A 18 18.52 -0.30 -13.43
CA ARG A 18 18.06 0.88 -12.67
C ARG A 18 17.47 1.97 -13.56
N LYS A 19 18.04 2.16 -14.77
CA LYS A 19 17.60 3.18 -15.74
C LYS A 19 16.25 2.83 -16.35
N GLU A 20 16.02 1.57 -16.70
CA GLU A 20 14.72 1.12 -17.22
C GLU A 20 13.65 1.15 -16.13
N PHE A 21 14.02 0.75 -14.91
CA PHE A 21 13.12 0.79 -13.77
C PHE A 21 12.69 2.22 -13.44
N ALA A 22 13.64 3.16 -13.38
CA ALA A 22 13.37 4.58 -13.20
C ALA A 22 12.44 5.15 -14.29
N ARG A 23 12.68 4.78 -15.56
CA ARG A 23 11.82 5.18 -16.69
C ARG A 23 10.40 4.64 -16.57
N LYS A 24 10.24 3.36 -16.22
CA LYS A 24 8.91 2.73 -16.04
C LYS A 24 8.11 3.38 -14.92
N LEU A 25 8.78 3.86 -13.87
CA LEU A 25 8.16 4.53 -12.72
C LEU A 25 8.01 6.05 -12.88
N SER A 26 8.48 6.61 -13.99
CA SER A 26 8.57 8.06 -14.22
C SER A 26 9.31 8.81 -13.11
N VAL A 27 10.44 8.26 -12.65
CA VAL A 27 11.30 8.88 -11.63
C VAL A 27 12.75 9.01 -12.11
N SER A 28 13.58 9.74 -11.35
CA SER A 28 14.99 9.88 -11.68
C SER A 28 15.77 8.61 -11.35
N LEU A 29 16.85 8.36 -12.10
CA LEU A 29 17.79 7.27 -11.80
C LEU A 29 18.36 7.39 -10.38
N THR A 30 18.62 8.62 -9.94
CA THR A 30 19.11 8.92 -8.58
C THR A 30 18.09 8.52 -7.51
N ALA A 31 16.79 8.71 -7.75
CA ALA A 31 15.76 8.28 -6.81
C ALA A 31 15.81 6.75 -6.61
N VAL A 32 15.85 5.99 -7.70
CA VAL A 32 15.98 4.51 -7.63
C VAL A 32 17.25 4.10 -6.90
N LYS A 33 18.39 4.74 -7.21
CA LYS A 33 19.66 4.46 -6.50
C LYS A 33 19.53 4.71 -5.00
N ASN A 34 18.92 5.82 -4.61
CA ASN A 34 18.76 6.17 -3.19
C ASN A 34 17.83 5.19 -2.47
N TRP A 35 16.77 4.73 -3.14
CA TRP A 35 15.87 3.69 -2.61
C TRP A 35 16.60 2.36 -2.39
N GLU A 36 17.34 1.89 -3.39
CA GLU A 36 18.06 0.61 -3.31
C GLU A 36 19.20 0.61 -2.28
N THR A 37 19.76 1.79 -1.97
CA THR A 37 20.85 1.94 -1.00
C THR A 37 20.37 2.38 0.38
N GLY A 38 19.06 2.47 0.61
CA GLY A 38 18.49 2.88 1.89
C GLY A 38 18.66 4.36 2.26
N HIS A 39 19.15 5.20 1.34
CA HIS A 39 19.27 6.65 1.57
C HIS A 39 17.90 7.36 1.62
N SER A 40 16.88 6.78 0.98
CA SER A 40 15.49 7.24 1.08
C SER A 40 14.54 6.08 0.78
N THR A 41 13.25 6.25 1.08
CA THR A 41 12.21 5.29 0.69
C THR A 41 11.28 5.89 -0.37
N PRO A 42 10.66 5.07 -1.23
CA PRO A 42 9.60 5.53 -2.11
C PRO A 42 8.42 6.07 -1.28
N LYS A 43 7.68 7.03 -1.81
CA LYS A 43 6.40 7.39 -1.21
C LYS A 43 5.43 6.21 -1.34
N LEU A 44 4.57 6.00 -0.35
CA LEU A 44 3.55 4.95 -0.35
C LEU A 44 2.70 4.94 -1.62
N THR A 45 2.44 6.11 -2.23
CA THR A 45 1.71 6.23 -3.50
C THR A 45 2.42 5.56 -4.69
N LYS A 46 3.73 5.37 -4.62
CA LYS A 46 4.56 4.76 -5.68
C LYS A 46 4.64 3.24 -5.55
N TYR A 47 4.28 2.66 -4.39
CA TYR A 47 4.37 1.21 -4.14
C TYR A 47 3.52 0.41 -5.13
N SER A 48 2.36 0.94 -5.51
CA SER A 48 1.49 0.31 -6.50
C SER A 48 2.10 0.22 -7.90
N GLU A 49 2.75 1.29 -8.33
CA GLU A 49 3.46 1.33 -9.61
C GLU A 49 4.69 0.43 -9.57
N ILE A 50 5.42 0.44 -8.46
CA ILE A 50 6.56 -0.46 -8.21
C ILE A 50 6.11 -1.91 -8.32
N ALA A 51 5.02 -2.29 -7.65
CA ALA A 51 4.52 -3.66 -7.62
C ALA A 51 4.12 -4.13 -9.02
N LYS A 52 3.42 -3.27 -9.76
CA LYS A 52 3.05 -3.51 -11.17
C LYS A 52 4.26 -3.69 -12.07
N VAL A 53 5.28 -2.85 -11.92
CA VAL A 53 6.49 -2.90 -12.75
C VAL A 53 7.34 -4.15 -12.45
N LEU A 54 7.39 -4.55 -11.19
CA LEU A 54 8.17 -5.70 -10.72
C LEU A 54 7.39 -7.02 -10.75
N ALA A 55 6.09 -6.97 -11.07
CA ALA A 55 5.17 -8.11 -11.03
C ALA A 55 5.18 -8.86 -9.68
N ILE A 56 5.27 -8.10 -8.58
CA ILE A 56 5.20 -8.62 -7.20
C ILE A 56 3.93 -8.13 -6.51
N ASP A 57 3.56 -8.79 -5.41
CA ASP A 57 2.47 -8.30 -4.56
C ASP A 57 2.97 -7.12 -3.71
N VAL A 58 2.13 -6.09 -3.55
CA VAL A 58 2.47 -4.93 -2.71
C VAL A 58 2.75 -5.36 -1.26
N ARG A 59 2.17 -6.47 -0.78
CA ARG A 59 2.45 -7.08 0.53
C ARG A 59 3.92 -7.43 0.73
N GLU A 60 4.62 -7.84 -0.33
CA GLU A 60 6.04 -8.20 -0.24
C GLU A 60 6.92 -7.00 0.14
N MET A 61 6.40 -5.78 0.00
CA MET A 61 7.10 -4.53 0.26
C MET A 61 7.09 -4.07 1.73
N GLY A 62 6.43 -4.80 2.63
CA GLY A 62 6.38 -4.47 4.07
C GLY A 62 5.70 -3.13 4.36
N LEU A 63 4.56 -2.88 3.70
CA LEU A 63 3.78 -1.65 3.84
C LEU A 63 3.32 -1.34 5.28
N ASP A 64 3.22 -2.36 6.11
CA ASP A 64 2.74 -2.35 7.48
C ASP A 64 3.83 -2.00 8.50
N ASN A 65 5.11 -1.97 8.12
CA ASN A 65 6.21 -1.67 9.05
C ASN A 65 6.06 -0.30 9.75
N ASP A 66 5.42 0.67 9.10
CA ASP A 66 5.19 2.02 9.63
C ASP A 66 3.72 2.27 10.04
N LEU A 67 2.90 1.21 10.15
CA LEU A 67 1.48 1.31 10.47
C LEU A 67 1.16 0.61 11.79
N ASP A 68 0.29 1.21 12.59
CA ASP A 68 -0.24 0.58 13.79
C ASP A 68 -1.56 -0.13 13.44
N LEU A 69 -1.47 -1.39 13.04
CA LEU A 69 -2.64 -2.18 12.63
C LEU A 69 -3.61 -2.52 13.78
N GLU A 70 -3.34 -2.10 15.02
CA GLU A 70 -4.34 -2.07 16.10
C GLU A 70 -5.31 -0.88 15.97
N ARG A 71 -5.07 0.02 15.01
CA ARG A 71 -5.91 1.19 14.72
C ARG A 71 -6.66 1.01 13.41
N ILE A 72 -7.97 1.22 13.46
CA ILE A 72 -8.83 1.06 12.28
C ILE A 72 -8.41 1.96 11.10
N GLY A 73 -7.95 3.18 11.38
CA GLY A 73 -7.46 4.11 10.35
C GLY A 73 -6.26 3.57 9.59
N ASP A 74 -5.35 2.89 10.28
CA ASP A 74 -4.17 2.27 9.68
C ASP A 74 -4.52 0.98 8.94
N ARG A 75 -5.50 0.20 9.41
CA ARG A 75 -6.04 -0.93 8.63
C ARG A 75 -6.67 -0.46 7.32
N ILE A 76 -7.44 0.64 7.33
CA ILE A 76 -8.02 1.23 6.11
C ILE A 76 -6.92 1.70 5.16
N LYS A 77 -5.93 2.42 5.70
CA LYS A 77 -4.77 2.89 4.94
C LYS A 77 -4.00 1.73 4.33
N TYR A 78 -3.73 0.68 5.09
CA TYR A 78 -3.05 -0.53 4.64
C TYR A 78 -3.84 -1.19 3.51
N ALA A 79 -5.12 -1.48 3.73
CA ALA A 79 -6.02 -2.08 2.76
C ALA A 79 -6.06 -1.29 1.43
N ARG A 80 -6.13 0.05 1.51
CA ARG A 80 -6.08 0.92 0.33
C ARG A 80 -4.75 0.82 -0.40
N LEU A 81 -3.64 0.83 0.34
CA LEU A 81 -2.29 0.76 -0.23
C LEU A 81 -1.99 -0.63 -0.84
N LEU A 82 -2.56 -1.71 -0.30
CA LEU A 82 -2.50 -3.04 -0.90
C LEU A 82 -3.13 -3.08 -2.29
N ARG A 83 -4.20 -2.32 -2.51
CA ARG A 83 -4.79 -2.13 -3.86
C ARG A 83 -4.08 -1.06 -4.67
N GLY A 84 -3.08 -0.43 -4.08
CA GLY A 84 -2.22 0.52 -4.75
C GLY A 84 -2.89 1.85 -5.09
N MET A 85 -3.94 2.19 -4.37
CA MET A 85 -4.73 3.40 -4.59
C MET A 85 -4.18 4.56 -3.77
N SER A 86 -4.17 5.78 -4.33
CA SER A 86 -4.02 6.99 -3.51
C SER A 86 -5.32 7.29 -2.75
N ILE A 87 -5.30 8.23 -1.79
CA ILE A 87 -6.52 8.66 -1.10
C ILE A 87 -7.53 9.22 -2.12
N GLU A 88 -7.05 10.03 -3.06
CA GLU A 88 -7.86 10.63 -4.11
C GLU A 88 -8.45 9.58 -5.05
N ALA A 89 -7.63 8.62 -5.51
CA ALA A 89 -8.09 7.53 -6.37
C ALA A 89 -9.14 6.68 -5.67
N PHE A 90 -8.88 6.26 -4.43
CA PHE A 90 -9.81 5.47 -3.61
C PHE A 90 -11.14 6.21 -3.37
N ALA A 91 -11.05 7.50 -3.00
CA ALA A 91 -12.22 8.33 -2.77
C ALA A 91 -13.07 8.48 -4.04
N TYR A 92 -12.44 8.80 -5.17
CA TYR A 92 -13.13 8.98 -6.43
C TYR A 92 -13.74 7.68 -6.96
N GLU A 93 -12.97 6.60 -6.98
CA GLU A 93 -13.37 5.30 -7.55
C GLU A 93 -14.52 4.64 -6.76
N HIS A 94 -14.61 4.90 -5.46
CA HIS A 94 -15.60 4.27 -4.59
C HIS A 94 -16.64 5.23 -3.99
N GLY A 95 -16.65 6.48 -4.44
CA GLY A 95 -17.65 7.47 -4.05
C GLY A 95 -17.59 7.87 -2.57
N PHE A 96 -16.37 8.11 -2.07
CA PHE A 96 -16.13 8.74 -0.77
C PHE A 96 -15.66 10.18 -0.96
N ALA A 97 -15.91 11.04 0.02
CA ALA A 97 -15.25 12.34 0.06
C ALA A 97 -13.78 12.18 0.48
N ILE A 98 -12.86 12.83 -0.24
CA ILE A 98 -11.40 12.78 0.04
C ILE A 98 -11.11 13.12 1.51
N GLN A 99 -11.75 14.17 2.03
CA GLN A 99 -11.55 14.61 3.41
C GLN A 99 -12.02 13.57 4.43
N THR A 100 -13.07 12.81 4.12
CA THR A 100 -13.56 11.73 5.00
C THR A 100 -12.52 10.62 5.11
N VAL A 101 -12.01 10.14 3.97
CA VAL A 101 -10.96 9.10 3.96
C VAL A 101 -9.71 9.58 4.69
N LYS A 102 -9.30 10.83 4.44
CA LYS A 102 -8.14 11.44 5.11
C LYS A 102 -8.32 11.49 6.63
N SER A 103 -9.50 11.88 7.12
CA SER A 103 -9.78 11.93 8.55
C SER A 103 -9.82 10.55 9.20
N TRP A 104 -10.30 9.52 8.49
CA TRP A 104 -10.24 8.14 8.98
C TRP A 104 -8.80 7.65 9.13
N GLU A 105 -7.98 7.84 8.09
CA GLU A 105 -6.59 7.37 8.08
C GLU A 105 -5.65 8.19 8.99
N SER A 106 -6.04 9.42 9.34
CA SER A 106 -5.33 10.20 10.37
C SER A 106 -5.90 9.97 11.77
N HIS A 107 -6.86 9.06 11.92
CA HIS A 107 -7.57 8.76 13.17
C HIS A 107 -8.28 9.98 13.80
N ALA A 108 -8.60 10.97 12.98
CA ALA A 108 -9.27 12.19 13.39
C ALA A 108 -10.80 12.06 13.40
N ALA A 109 -11.33 10.93 12.93
CA ALA A 109 -12.76 10.63 12.91
C ALA A 109 -13.00 9.14 13.14
N GLU A 110 -14.10 8.82 13.81
CA GLU A 110 -14.57 7.45 13.92
C GLU A 110 -15.07 6.91 12.57
N VAL A 111 -14.93 5.60 12.39
CA VAL A 111 -15.38 4.89 11.20
C VAL A 111 -16.59 4.05 11.57
N THR A 112 -17.71 4.27 10.88
CA THR A 112 -18.93 3.50 11.12
C THR A 112 -18.84 2.12 10.48
N GLU A 113 -19.56 1.14 11.03
CA GLU A 113 -19.64 -0.22 10.48
C GLU A 113 -20.11 -0.21 9.01
N ALA A 114 -21.14 0.59 8.69
CA ALA A 114 -21.60 0.77 7.32
C ALA A 114 -20.50 1.32 6.37
N SER A 115 -19.59 2.16 6.88
CA SER A 115 -18.44 2.63 6.10
C SER A 115 -17.42 1.50 5.89
N LEU A 116 -17.16 0.69 6.92
CA LEU A 116 -16.27 -0.47 6.83
C LEU A 116 -16.80 -1.52 5.84
N GLU A 117 -18.11 -1.78 5.82
CA GLU A 117 -18.72 -2.67 4.82
C GLU A 117 -18.54 -2.14 3.40
N ARG A 118 -18.71 -0.82 3.19
CA ARG A 118 -18.45 -0.19 1.89
C ARG A 118 -16.99 -0.33 1.47
N ILE A 119 -16.05 -0.12 2.41
CA ILE A 119 -14.61 -0.25 2.16
C ILE A 119 -14.24 -1.72 1.84
N SER A 120 -14.76 -2.67 2.62
CA SER A 120 -14.59 -4.11 2.40
C SER A 120 -15.03 -4.52 0.99
N ARG A 121 -16.23 -4.09 0.57
CA ARG A 121 -16.74 -4.35 -0.78
C ARG A 121 -15.91 -3.68 -1.87
N ALA A 122 -15.53 -2.42 -1.68
CA ALA A 122 -14.74 -1.64 -2.62
C ALA A 122 -13.37 -2.28 -2.89
N LEU A 123 -12.66 -2.66 -1.82
CA LEU A 123 -11.31 -3.22 -1.90
C LEU A 123 -11.30 -4.74 -2.08
N LYS A 124 -12.46 -5.39 -2.08
CA LYS A 124 -12.60 -6.86 -2.09
C LYS A 124 -11.74 -7.49 -0.99
N ILE A 125 -11.91 -7.03 0.24
CA ILE A 125 -11.20 -7.53 1.44
C ILE A 125 -12.27 -8.02 2.43
N PRO A 126 -12.08 -9.16 3.11
CA PRO A 126 -13.06 -9.66 4.08
C PRO A 126 -13.37 -8.64 5.18
N ALA A 127 -14.64 -8.46 5.56
CA ALA A 127 -15.01 -7.57 6.66
C ALA A 127 -14.28 -7.89 7.99
N PRO A 128 -14.01 -9.17 8.34
CA PRO A 128 -13.23 -9.52 9.54
C PRO A 128 -11.82 -8.91 9.60
N PHE A 129 -11.25 -8.49 8.46
CA PHE A 129 -10.00 -7.73 8.42
C PHE A 129 -10.08 -6.43 9.23
N PHE A 130 -11.26 -5.81 9.36
CA PHE A 130 -11.46 -4.57 10.12
C PHE A 130 -11.83 -4.82 11.59
N GLU A 131 -11.96 -6.07 12.03
CA GLU A 131 -12.23 -6.40 13.43
C GLU A 131 -10.92 -6.46 14.23
N MET A 132 -10.75 -5.59 15.23
CA MET A 132 -9.47 -5.43 15.95
C MET A 132 -8.99 -6.69 16.68
N LYS A 133 -9.92 -7.59 17.05
CA LYS A 133 -9.62 -8.89 17.68
C LYS A 133 -8.98 -9.92 16.73
N ASN A 134 -9.02 -9.68 15.42
CA ASN A 134 -8.49 -10.58 14.40
C ASN A 134 -7.11 -10.11 13.93
N ASP A 135 -6.28 -11.08 13.54
CA ASP A 135 -4.98 -10.82 12.91
C ASP A 135 -5.20 -10.35 11.45
N PRO A 136 -4.87 -9.09 11.11
CA PRO A 136 -5.12 -8.54 9.79
C PRO A 136 -4.34 -9.27 8.69
N HIS A 137 -3.21 -9.90 8.99
CA HIS A 137 -2.44 -10.63 7.97
C HIS A 137 -3.11 -11.95 7.62
N GLN A 138 -3.68 -12.65 8.61
CA GLN A 138 -4.40 -13.90 8.40
C GLN A 138 -5.64 -13.71 7.51
N GLU A 139 -6.38 -12.62 7.72
CA GLU A 139 -7.58 -12.30 6.93
C GLU A 139 -7.29 -11.94 5.46
N LEU A 140 -6.02 -11.70 5.11
CA LEU A 140 -5.60 -11.39 3.74
C LEU A 140 -4.95 -12.59 3.02
N THR A 141 -4.68 -13.70 3.72
CA THR A 141 -3.92 -14.84 3.18
C THR A 141 -4.60 -15.49 1.97
N ASP A 142 -5.94 -15.48 1.94
CA ASP A 142 -6.74 -16.09 0.88
C ASP A 142 -7.05 -15.15 -0.30
N LEU A 143 -6.60 -13.89 -0.22
CA LEU A 143 -6.74 -12.93 -1.32
C LEU A 143 -5.68 -13.24 -2.40
N LYS A 144 -6.12 -14.03 -3.39
CA LYS A 144 -5.42 -14.24 -4.67
C LYS A 144 -5.66 -13.08 -5.63
#